data_AF-A0A6L9Y5B4-F1
#
_entry.id   AF-A0A6L9Y5B4-F1
#
_cell.length_a   1.000
_cell.length_b   1.000
_cell.length_c   1.000
_cell.angle_alpha   90.00
_cell.angle_beta   90.00
_cell.angle_gamma   90.00
#
_symmetry.space_group_name_H-M   'P 1'
#
loop_
_entity.id
_entity.type
_entity.pdbx_description
1 polymer ?
#
loop_
_entity_poly.entity_id
_entity_poly.type
_entity_poly.pdbx_seq_one_letter_code
_entity_poly.pdbx_strand_id
1 'polypeptide(L)'
;MNNHLPIKVTWAQAVRDIINTAINRGQLPILIMMMAVLLILYRLPPSDISTLVFLVLNYLKTGYFIGYLLFIVTVFLWIRDAKRNRRNYAKLETEFKRYLLRKKNGAKERK
;
A
#
# COMPACT_ATOMS: atom_id res chain seq x y z
N MET A 1 38.65 -0.44 6.96
CA MET A 1 37.81 -0.32 8.17
C MET A 1 36.45 0.19 7.72
N ASN A 2 35.47 -0.69 7.58
CA ASN A 2 34.19 -0.37 6.95
C ASN A 2 33.27 0.25 8.00
N ASN A 3 33.08 1.57 7.92
CA ASN A 3 32.17 2.30 8.80
C ASN A 3 30.72 1.99 8.40
N HIS A 4 30.12 1.00 9.04
CA HIS A 4 28.66 0.81 9.03
C HIS A 4 28.05 1.91 9.91
N LEU A 5 27.88 3.11 9.35
CA LEU A 5 27.11 4.17 10.00
C LEU A 5 25.70 3.62 10.29
N PRO A 6 25.20 3.66 11.53
CA PRO A 6 23.86 3.20 11.83
C PRO A 6 22.89 4.08 11.05
N ILE A 7 22.13 3.47 10.14
CA ILE A 7 21.09 4.15 9.38
C ILE A 7 20.05 4.62 10.40
N LYS A 8 20.16 5.86 10.88
CA LYS A 8 19.13 6.50 11.71
C LYS A 8 17.93 6.74 10.81
N VAL A 9 17.02 5.77 10.79
CA VAL A 9 15.75 5.91 10.09
C VAL A 9 14.86 6.80 10.96
N THR A 10 14.54 7.99 10.47
CA THR A 10 13.58 8.88 11.15
C THR A 10 12.17 8.33 10.95
N TRP A 11 11.27 8.50 11.93
CA TRP A 11 9.86 8.07 11.81
C TRP A 11 9.18 8.58 10.52
N ALA A 12 9.50 9.81 10.11
CA ALA A 12 9.03 10.39 8.85
C ALA A 12 9.53 9.63 7.60
N GLN A 13 10.75 9.07 7.63
CA GLN A 13 11.26 8.23 6.54
C GLN A 13 10.55 6.89 6.50
N ALA A 14 10.30 6.27 7.65
CA ALA A 14 9.55 5.01 7.72
C ALA A 14 8.12 5.16 7.17
N VAL A 15 7.41 6.23 7.53
CA VAL A 15 6.06 6.52 7.00
C VAL A 15 6.10 6.75 5.49
N ARG A 16 7.05 7.54 5.01
CA ARG A 16 7.25 7.77 3.57
C ARG A 16 7.51 6.47 2.82
N ASP A 17 8.34 5.59 3.37
CA ASP A 17 8.68 4.32 2.75
C ASP A 17 7.49 3.36 2.73
N ILE A 18 6.66 3.34 3.79
CA ILE A 18 5.42 2.56 3.83
C ILE A 18 4.44 3.07 2.76
N ILE A 19 4.25 4.39 2.64
CA ILE A 19 3.36 5.00 1.65
C ILE A 19 3.86 4.72 0.23
N ASN A 20 5.15 4.96 -0.03
CA ASN A 20 5.77 4.69 -1.32
C ASN A 20 5.69 3.21 -1.69
N THR A 21 5.92 2.32 -0.72
CA THR A 21 5.81 0.88 -0.93
C THR A 21 4.36 0.47 -1.20
N ALA A 22 3.38 1.05 -0.49
CA ALA A 22 1.97 0.79 -0.71
C ALA A 22 1.51 1.28 -2.10
N ILE A 23 1.99 2.45 -2.55
CA ILE A 23 1.77 2.97 -3.90
C ILE A 23 2.36 2.01 -4.94
N ASN A 24 3.64 1.67 -4.80
CA ASN A 24 4.36 0.84 -5.76
C ASN A 24 3.81 -0.60 -5.84
N ARG A 25 3.18 -1.09 -4.76
CA ARG A 25 2.56 -2.43 -4.71
C ARG A 25 1.07 -2.44 -5.05
N GLY A 26 0.43 -1.29 -5.28
CA GLY A 26 -1.02 -1.19 -5.47
C GLY A 26 -1.83 -1.52 -4.20
N GLN A 27 -1.20 -1.42 -3.04
CA GLN A 27 -1.76 -1.69 -1.71
C GLN A 27 -2.28 -0.41 -1.01
N LEU A 28 -2.25 0.72 -1.71
CA LEU A 28 -2.75 2.01 -1.23
C LEU A 28 -4.18 1.95 -0.64
N PRO A 29 -5.16 1.26 -1.28
CA PRO A 29 -6.50 1.16 -0.72
C PRO A 29 -6.55 0.43 0.64
N ILE A 30 -5.71 -0.59 0.80
CA ILE A 30 -5.60 -1.35 2.06
C ILE A 30 -4.99 -0.47 3.14
N LEU A 31 -3.95 0.30 2.79
CA LEU A 31 -3.33 1.26 3.71
C LEU A 31 -4.35 2.31 4.20
N ILE A 32 -5.15 2.86 3.28
CA ILE A 32 -6.20 3.84 3.60
C ILE A 32 -7.27 3.21 4.50
N MET A 33 -7.72 2.00 4.20
CA MET A 33 -8.72 1.30 5.00
C MET A 33 -8.20 1.03 6.43
N MET A 34 -6.95 0.57 6.55
CA MET A 34 -6.31 0.34 7.85
C MET A 34 -6.14 1.65 8.63
N MET A 35 -5.79 2.75 7.97
CA MET A 35 -5.66 4.06 8.58
C MET A 35 -7.00 4.64 9.03
N ALA A 36 -8.07 4.42 8.27
CA ALA A 36 -9.43 4.78 8.66
C ALA A 36 -9.87 4.04 9.92
N VAL A 37 -9.60 2.73 10.01
CA VAL A 37 -9.88 1.94 11.22
C VAL A 37 -9.09 2.46 12.43
N LEU A 38 -7.80 2.75 12.26
CA LEU A 38 -6.96 3.32 13.32
C LEU A 38 -7.46 4.69 13.79
N LEU A 39 -7.90 5.56 12.88
CA LEU A 39 -8.46 6.87 13.22
C LEU A 39 -9.78 6.76 13.98
N ILE A 40 -10.65 5.80 13.60
CA ILE A 40 -11.89 5.51 14.31
C ILE A 40 -11.57 5.06 15.74
N LEU A 41 -10.64 4.11 15.90
CA LEU A 41 -10.21 3.62 17.21
C LEU A 41 -9.58 4.72 18.07
N TYR A 42 -8.78 5.61 17.47
CA TYR A 42 -8.16 6.73 18.19
C TYR A 42 -9.19 7.78 18.65
N ARG A 43 -10.28 7.97 17.89
CA ARG A 43 -11.33 8.94 18.21
C ARG A 43 -12.31 8.43 19.28
N LEU A 44 -12.31 7.13 19.56
CA LEU A 44 -13.32 6.50 20.40
C LEU A 44 -12.97 6.53 21.90
N PRO A 45 -13.93 6.88 22.78
CA PRO A 45 -13.72 6.81 24.22
C PRO A 45 -13.65 5.35 24.70
N PRO A 46 -12.87 5.04 25.76
CA PRO A 46 -12.60 3.66 26.20
C PRO A 46 -13.86 2.86 26.56
N SER A 47 -14.91 3.53 27.04
CA SER A 47 -16.20 2.92 27.37
C SER A 47 -16.91 2.35 26.13
N ASP A 48 -16.68 2.94 24.97
CA ASP A 48 -17.43 2.67 23.75
C ASP A 48 -16.66 1.73 22.83
N ILE A 49 -15.35 1.56 23.02
CA ILE A 49 -14.52 0.61 22.26
C ILE A 49 -15.03 -0.82 22.47
N SER A 50 -15.29 -1.20 23.73
CA SER A 50 -15.81 -2.53 24.06
C SER A 50 -17.17 -2.77 23.40
N THR A 51 -18.06 -1.78 23.47
CA THR A 51 -19.37 -1.82 22.81
C THR A 51 -19.22 -1.95 21.30
N LEU A 52 -18.32 -1.20 20.66
CA LEU A 52 -18.07 -1.29 19.23
C LEU A 52 -17.48 -2.65 18.81
N VAL A 53 -16.56 -3.21 19.60
CA VAL A 53 -16.02 -4.56 19.35
C VAL A 53 -17.12 -5.62 19.47
N PHE A 54 -17.95 -5.55 20.51
CA PHE A 54 -19.09 -6.46 20.66
C PHE A 54 -20.13 -6.27 19.56
N LEU A 55 -20.37 -5.03 19.12
CA LEU A 55 -21.27 -4.70 18.01
C LEU A 55 -20.72 -5.25 16.69
N VAL A 56 -19.43 -5.04 16.40
CA VAL A 56 -18.74 -5.60 15.23
C VAL A 56 -18.80 -7.12 15.26
N LEU A 57 -18.50 -7.76 16.40
CA LEU A 57 -18.60 -9.22 16.55
C LEU A 57 -20.04 -9.73 16.42
N ASN A 58 -21.04 -8.97 16.89
CA ASN A 58 -22.45 -9.31 16.70
C ASN A 58 -22.87 -9.14 15.24
N TYR A 59 -22.50 -8.06 14.57
CA TYR A 59 -22.77 -7.88 13.14
C TYR A 59 -22.04 -8.95 12.32
N LEU A 60 -20.80 -9.31 12.68
CA LEU A 60 -20.05 -10.43 12.10
C LEU A 60 -20.79 -11.77 12.24
N LYS A 61 -21.50 -11.95 13.36
CA LYS A 61 -22.26 -13.16 13.68
C LYS A 61 -23.66 -13.20 13.03
N THR A 62 -24.35 -12.07 12.95
CA THR A 62 -25.79 -12.02 12.63
C THR A 62 -26.09 -11.59 11.20
N GLY A 63 -25.19 -10.86 10.54
CA GLY A 63 -25.41 -10.41 9.18
C GLY A 63 -24.10 -10.07 8.50
N TYR A 64 -23.69 -10.89 7.55
CA TYR A 64 -23.38 -10.43 6.20
C TYR A 64 -22.67 -11.53 5.42
N PHE A 65 -23.38 -12.62 5.11
CA PHE A 65 -22.95 -13.53 4.02
C PHE A 65 -22.66 -12.71 2.74
N ILE A 66 -23.45 -11.67 2.48
CA ILE A 66 -23.22 -10.68 1.41
C ILE A 66 -21.92 -9.89 1.58
N GLY A 67 -21.55 -9.52 2.81
CA GLY A 67 -20.34 -8.72 3.08
C GLY A 67 -19.09 -9.58 2.94
N TYR A 68 -19.12 -10.82 3.40
CA TYR A 68 -18.07 -11.79 3.12
C TYR A 68 -17.96 -12.10 1.62
N LEU A 69 -19.08 -12.27 0.92
CA LEU A 69 -19.10 -12.48 -0.52
C LEU A 69 -18.52 -11.27 -1.28
N LEU A 70 -18.94 -10.05 -0.94
CA LEU A 70 -18.41 -8.81 -1.49
C LEU A 70 -16.93 -8.63 -1.16
N PHE A 71 -16.51 -9.01 0.05
CA PHE A 71 -15.11 -8.96 0.46
C PHE A 71 -14.26 -9.93 -0.37
N ILE A 72 -14.71 -11.18 -0.54
CA ILE A 72 -14.04 -12.17 -1.39
C ILE A 72 -13.95 -11.67 -2.83
N VAL A 73 -15.03 -11.16 -3.40
CA VAL A 73 -15.06 -10.59 -4.77
C VAL A 73 -14.10 -9.42 -4.88
N THR A 74 -14.10 -8.52 -3.90
CA THR A 74 -13.19 -7.36 -3.86
C THR A 74 -11.73 -7.79 -3.79
N VAL A 75 -11.41 -8.79 -2.95
CA VAL A 75 -10.05 -9.37 -2.86
C VAL A 75 -9.65 -10.01 -4.19
N PHE A 76 -10.54 -10.75 -4.85
CA PHE A 76 -10.27 -11.34 -6.17
C PHE A 76 -10.01 -10.29 -7.26
N LEU A 77 -10.86 -9.26 -7.33
CA LEU A 77 -10.68 -8.13 -8.25
C LEU A 77 -9.37 -7.40 -7.97
N TRP A 78 -9.03 -7.21 -6.70
CA TRP A 78 -7.78 -6.58 -6.28
C TRP A 78 -6.55 -7.42 -6.62
N ILE A 79 -6.57 -8.74 -6.40
CA ILE A 79 -5.47 -9.63 -6.81
C ILE A 79 -5.26 -9.56 -8.33
N ARG A 80 -6.36 -9.56 -9.11
CA ARG A 80 -6.31 -9.44 -10.57
C ARG A 80 -5.70 -8.10 -10.98
N ASP A 81 -6.14 -7.02 -10.36
CA ASP A 81 -5.67 -5.67 -10.66
C ASP A 81 -4.21 -5.47 -10.24
N ALA A 82 -3.82 -5.92 -9.05
CA ALA A 82 -2.43 -5.92 -8.58
C ALA A 82 -1.50 -6.72 -9.50
N LYS A 83 -1.96 -7.89 -9.99
CA LYS A 83 -1.20 -8.69 -10.97
C LYS A 83 -1.06 -7.98 -12.32
N ARG A 84 -2.09 -7.27 -12.77
CA ARG A 84 -2.03 -6.43 -13.98
C ARG A 84 -1.08 -5.25 -13.79
N ASN A 85 -1.16 -4.58 -12.66
CA ASN A 85 -0.34 -3.41 -12.34
C ASN A 85 1.16 -3.76 -12.30
N ARG A 86 1.52 -4.90 -11.69
CA ARG A 86 2.91 -5.42 -11.70
C ARG A 86 3.49 -5.60 -13.11
N ARG A 87 2.67 -6.06 -14.07
CA ARG A 87 3.11 -6.24 -15.46
C ARG A 87 3.33 -4.91 -16.17
N ASN A 88 2.53 -3.91 -15.87
CA ASN A 88 2.65 -2.57 -16.47
C ASN A 88 3.89 -1.84 -15.96
N TYR A 89 4.19 -1.92 -14.66
CA TYR A 89 5.41 -1.31 -14.12
C TYR A 89 6.70 -1.94 -14.66
N ALA A 90 6.73 -3.27 -14.83
CA ALA A 90 7.90 -3.94 -15.41
C ALA A 90 8.19 -3.48 -16.87
N LYS A 91 7.12 -3.24 -17.65
CA LYS A 91 7.25 -2.66 -19.00
C LYS A 91 7.75 -1.21 -18.93
N LEU A 92 7.17 -0.40 -18.05
CA LEU A 92 7.51 1.01 -17.90
C LEU A 92 8.97 1.20 -17.45
N GLU A 93 9.46 0.39 -16.52
CA GLU A 93 10.86 0.44 -16.08
C GLU A 93 11.83 0.14 -17.24
N THR A 94 11.46 -0.85 -18.07
CA THR A 94 12.27 -1.24 -19.23
C THR A 94 12.33 -0.11 -20.26
N GLU A 95 11.20 0.53 -20.55
CA GLU A 95 11.14 1.68 -21.46
C GLU A 95 11.89 2.89 -20.92
N PHE A 96 11.75 3.19 -19.63
CA PHE A 96 12.45 4.30 -18.99
C PHE A 96 13.97 4.10 -19.03
N LYS A 97 14.48 2.88 -18.75
CA LYS A 97 15.91 2.55 -18.91
C LYS A 97 16.39 2.75 -20.35
N ARG A 98 15.60 2.35 -21.36
CA ARG A 98 15.93 2.57 -22.77
C ARG A 98 15.97 4.07 -23.13
N TYR A 99 15.03 4.86 -22.61
CA TYR A 99 15.00 6.30 -22.81
C TYR A 99 16.24 6.98 -22.22
N LEU A 100 16.62 6.62 -20.98
CA LEU A 100 17.84 7.14 -20.34
C LEU A 100 19.11 6.78 -21.11
N LEU A 101 19.22 5.54 -21.63
CA LEU A 101 20.34 5.11 -22.46
C LEU A 101 20.43 5.91 -23.76
N ARG A 102 19.32 6.12 -24.47
CA ARG A 102 19.29 6.96 -25.68
C ARG A 102 19.70 8.39 -25.39
N LYS A 103 19.19 9.00 -24.32
CA LYS A 103 19.55 10.36 -23.91
C LYS A 103 21.05 10.48 -23.57
N LYS A 104 21.61 9.48 -22.87
CA LYS A 104 23.04 9.44 -22.54
C LYS A 104 23.92 9.31 -23.78
N ASN A 105 23.56 8.44 -24.72
CA ASN A 105 24.33 8.23 -25.95
C ASN A 105 24.27 9.48 -26.87
N GLY A 106 23.07 10.07 -27.05
CA GLY A 106 22.93 11.31 -27.84
C GLY A 106 23.53 12.57 -27.19
N ALA A 107 23.87 12.53 -25.89
CA ALA A 107 24.66 13.58 -25.24
C ALA A 107 26.17 13.35 -25.37
N LYS A 108 26.60 12.09 -25.57
CA LYS A 108 28.00 11.71 -25.80
C LYS A 108 28.45 12.02 -27.23
N GLU A 109 27.56 11.93 -28.21
CA GLU A 109 27.85 12.29 -29.61
C GLU A 109 27.93 13.81 -29.88
N ARG A 110 27.53 14.65 -28.92
CA ARG A 110 27.61 16.12 -29.03
C ARG A 110 28.83 16.74 -28.31
N LYS A 111 29.71 15.92 -27.75
CA LYS A 111 30.98 16.32 -27.13
C LYS A 111 32.13 15.79 -27.95
#